data_AF-A0A971CQP1-F1
#
_entry.id   AF-A0A971CQP1-F1
#
_cell.length_a   1.000
_cell.length_b   1.000
_cell.length_c   1.000
_cell.angle_alpha   90.00
_cell.angle_beta   90.00
_cell.angle_gamma   90.00
#
_symmetry.space_group_name_H-M   'P 1'
#
loop_
_entity.id
_entity.type
_entity.pdbx_description
1 polymer ?
#
loop_
_entity_poly.entity_id
_entity_poly.type
_entity_poly.pdbx_seq_one_letter_code
_entity_poly.pdbx_strand_id
1 'polypeptide(L)'
;MPFDRRRAPCYNERHYVRGGDTVANVLVIDSRDTVGVALMDLPAGTAVELNGGRPTSLVTTELIPFGHKIALVAIGPGETIVKYGASIGVAVDDIQPGMSVHVHNLKSVRGAAR
;
A
#
# COMPACT_ATOMS: atom_id res chain seq x y z
N MET A 1 6.04 -39.86 -19.35
CA MET A 1 4.98 -38.83 -19.16
C MET A 1 5.66 -37.52 -18.75
N PRO A 2 5.91 -36.57 -19.67
CA PRO A 2 6.53 -35.30 -19.29
C PRO A 2 5.45 -34.33 -18.80
N PHE A 3 5.72 -33.68 -17.67
CA PHE A 3 4.88 -32.66 -17.05
C PHE A 3 4.85 -31.41 -17.94
N ASP A 4 3.69 -31.10 -18.55
CA ASP A 4 3.45 -29.93 -19.40
C ASP A 4 3.47 -28.64 -18.56
N ARG A 5 4.45 -27.75 -18.81
CA ARG A 5 4.66 -26.46 -18.13
C ARG A 5 3.80 -25.32 -18.69
N ARG A 6 2.53 -25.55 -19.00
CA ARG A 6 1.64 -24.50 -19.53
C ARG A 6 0.53 -24.13 -18.55
N ARG A 7 0.86 -23.22 -17.61
CA ARG A 7 -0.10 -22.29 -16.96
C ARG A 7 0.66 -21.13 -16.29
N ALA A 8 0.89 -20.10 -17.10
CA ALA A 8 1.13 -18.67 -16.85
C ALA A 8 1.81 -18.21 -15.53
N PRO A 9 2.95 -17.51 -15.61
CA PRO A 9 3.14 -16.26 -14.89
C PRO A 9 2.62 -15.11 -15.76
N CYS A 10 1.48 -14.53 -15.40
CA CYS A 10 1.02 -13.27 -16.01
C CYS A 10 1.85 -12.10 -15.42
N TYR A 11 3.18 -12.15 -15.52
CA TYR A 11 4.04 -11.02 -15.20
C TYR A 11 4.27 -10.26 -16.51
N ASN A 12 3.49 -9.20 -16.72
CA ASN A 12 3.49 -8.48 -17.98
C ASN A 12 4.72 -7.57 -18.04
N GLU A 13 5.74 -8.00 -18.78
CA GLU A 13 7.04 -7.33 -19.02
C GLU A 13 6.95 -6.13 -19.99
N ARG A 14 5.94 -5.27 -19.87
CA ARG A 14 5.79 -4.13 -20.80
C ARG A 14 5.40 -2.84 -20.11
N HIS A 15 6.41 -1.95 -20.07
CA HIS A 15 6.37 -0.49 -19.99
C HIS A 15 6.73 0.12 -18.63
N TYR A 16 8.01 0.01 -18.27
CA TYR A 16 8.69 1.05 -17.50
C TYR A 16 9.47 1.91 -18.52
N VAL A 17 9.00 3.11 -18.79
CA VAL A 17 9.56 3.99 -19.83
C VAL A 17 10.90 4.54 -19.35
N ARG A 18 11.88 4.64 -20.26
CA ARG A 18 13.19 5.27 -20.00
C ARG A 18 13.02 6.75 -19.67
N GLY A 19 13.58 7.18 -18.55
CA GLY A 19 14.03 8.56 -18.33
C GLY A 19 13.63 9.14 -16.97
N GLY A 20 14.51 9.02 -15.96
CA GLY A 20 14.52 9.90 -14.77
C GLY A 20 13.37 9.81 -13.76
N ASP A 21 12.21 9.26 -14.13
CA ASP A 21 10.99 9.28 -13.32
C ASP A 21 10.67 7.88 -12.80
N THR A 22 10.73 7.67 -11.49
CA THR A 22 10.29 6.41 -10.91
C THR A 22 8.78 6.25 -11.03
N VAL A 23 8.34 5.16 -11.67
CA VAL A 23 6.89 4.89 -11.84
C VAL A 23 6.31 4.55 -10.47
N ALA A 24 5.31 5.34 -10.07
CA ALA A 24 4.64 5.14 -8.79
C ALA A 24 3.97 3.77 -8.71
N ASN A 25 4.19 3.07 -7.60
CA ASN A 25 3.59 1.78 -7.29
C ASN A 25 2.59 1.86 -6.11
N VAL A 26 2.49 3.02 -5.45
CA VAL A 26 1.52 3.33 -4.40
C VAL A 26 0.84 4.68 -4.68
N LEU A 27 -0.48 4.69 -4.58
CA LEU A 27 -1.32 5.88 -4.75
C LEU A 27 -1.65 6.53 -3.40
N VAL A 28 -1.40 7.83 -3.32
CA VAL A 28 -1.72 8.75 -2.23
C VAL A 28 -2.45 9.95 -2.83
N ILE A 29 -3.60 10.32 -2.28
CA ILE A 29 -4.44 11.37 -2.86
C ILE A 29 -4.31 12.68 -2.08
N ASP A 30 -4.34 12.60 -0.74
CA ASP A 30 -4.25 13.77 0.12
C ASP A 30 -2.91 13.79 0.86
N SER A 31 -2.36 14.99 1.09
CA SER A 31 -1.15 15.18 1.90
C SER A 31 -1.26 14.67 3.34
N ARG A 32 -2.49 14.54 3.86
CA ARG A 32 -2.81 14.07 5.22
C ARG A 32 -2.99 12.56 5.29
N ASP A 33 -2.92 11.86 4.17
CA ASP A 33 -3.08 10.41 4.13
C ASP A 33 -1.97 9.73 4.94
N THR A 34 -2.36 8.90 5.90
CA THR A 34 -1.42 8.05 6.66
C THR A 34 -1.21 6.70 5.98
N VAL A 35 -2.05 6.38 4.99
CA VAL A 35 -1.99 5.14 4.20
C VAL A 35 -2.08 5.43 2.70
N GLY A 36 -1.36 4.65 1.91
CA GLY A 36 -1.48 4.60 0.46
C GLY A 36 -2.24 3.37 -0.02
N VAL A 37 -2.48 3.27 -1.33
CA VAL A 37 -3.08 2.09 -1.98
C VAL A 37 -2.09 1.51 -2.98
N ALA A 38 -1.80 0.21 -2.87
CA ALA A 38 -0.91 -0.47 -3.80
C ALA A 38 -1.52 -0.54 -5.22
N LEU A 39 -0.75 -0.11 -6.23
CA LEU A 39 -1.14 -0.12 -7.64
C LEU A 39 -0.74 -1.41 -8.38
N MET A 40 -0.04 -2.30 -7.67
CA MET A 40 0.34 -3.65 -8.10
C MET A 40 0.61 -4.49 -6.85
N ASP A 41 0.88 -5.79 -7.01
CA ASP A 41 1.38 -6.61 -5.91
C ASP A 41 2.81 -6.15 -5.53
N LEU A 42 3.03 -5.90 -4.24
CA LEU A 42 4.31 -5.48 -3.68
C LEU A 42 4.81 -6.58 -2.73
N PRO A 43 5.72 -7.46 -3.17
CA PRO A 43 6.38 -8.43 -2.29
C PRO A 43 7.08 -7.74 -1.12
N ALA A 44 7.38 -8.46 -0.03
CA ALA A 44 8.23 -7.95 1.04
C ALA A 44 9.60 -7.48 0.51
N GLY A 45 10.13 -6.39 1.06
CA GLY A 45 11.40 -5.80 0.62
C GLY A 45 11.29 -4.91 -0.62
N THR A 46 10.08 -4.61 -1.10
CA THR A 46 9.86 -3.75 -2.27
C THR A 46 9.92 -2.28 -1.87
N ALA A 47 10.72 -1.49 -2.58
CA ALA A 47 10.74 -0.04 -2.43
C ALA A 47 9.40 0.56 -2.86
N VAL A 48 8.85 1.45 -2.02
CA VAL A 48 7.60 2.13 -2.30
C VAL A 48 7.89 3.44 -3.03
N GLU A 49 7.16 3.66 -4.11
CA GLU A 49 7.29 4.83 -4.97
C GLU A 49 5.91 5.49 -5.05
N LEU A 50 5.82 6.70 -4.50
CA LEU A 50 4.55 7.42 -4.41
C LEU A 50 4.27 8.21 -5.69
N ASN A 51 2.99 8.35 -6.03
CA ASN A 51 2.58 9.23 -7.13
C ASN A 51 2.99 10.69 -6.88
N GLY A 52 3.30 11.40 -7.97
CA GLY A 52 3.79 12.78 -7.93
C GLY A 52 5.28 12.91 -7.64
N GLY A 53 6.06 11.83 -7.77
CA GLY A 53 7.52 11.86 -7.70
C GLY A 53 8.06 12.18 -6.30
N ARG A 54 7.29 11.88 -5.25
CA ARG A 54 7.72 12.10 -3.87
C ARG A 54 8.69 10.99 -3.48
N PRO A 55 9.99 11.29 -3.28
CA PRO A 55 10.92 10.27 -2.83
C PRO A 55 10.53 9.81 -1.43
N THR A 56 10.53 8.50 -1.21
CA THR A 56 10.35 7.91 0.11
C THR A 56 11.35 6.79 0.31
N SER A 57 11.87 6.64 1.53
CA SER A 57 12.75 5.53 1.91
C SER A 57 11.95 4.32 2.41
N LEU A 58 10.67 4.24 2.06
CA LEU A 58 9.74 3.24 2.55
C LEU A 58 9.91 1.92 1.80
N VAL A 59 9.93 0.82 2.54
CA VAL A 59 10.05 -0.53 2.03
C VAL A 59 8.94 -1.38 2.64
N THR A 60 8.31 -2.23 1.84
CA THR A 60 7.30 -3.16 2.35
C THR A 60 7.92 -4.18 3.29
N THR A 61 7.25 -4.49 4.40
CA THR A 61 7.71 -5.51 5.36
C THR A 61 7.09 -6.88 5.09
N GLU A 62 6.04 -6.92 4.28
CA GLU A 62 5.27 -8.10 3.91
C GLU A 62 4.73 -7.96 2.48
N LEU A 63 4.04 -9.00 1.98
CA LEU A 63 3.33 -8.89 0.71
C LEU A 63 2.12 -7.96 0.87
N ILE A 64 2.07 -6.90 0.05
CA ILE A 64 0.91 -6.02 -0.10
C ILE A 64 0.26 -6.31 -1.45
N PRO A 65 -0.92 -6.96 -1.50
CA PRO A 65 -1.62 -7.22 -2.75
C PRO A 65 -2.12 -5.93 -3.42
N PHE A 66 -2.34 -5.99 -4.73
CA PHE A 66 -2.99 -4.94 -5.49
C PHE A 66 -4.28 -4.44 -4.81
N GLY A 67 -4.41 -3.11 -4.68
CA GLY A 67 -5.58 -2.45 -4.09
C GLY A 67 -5.62 -2.45 -2.55
N HIS A 68 -4.69 -3.14 -1.88
CA HIS A 68 -4.60 -3.12 -0.43
C HIS A 68 -3.94 -1.83 0.07
N LYS A 69 -4.20 -1.50 1.34
CA LYS A 69 -3.64 -0.30 1.97
C LYS A 69 -2.27 -0.61 2.55
N ILE A 70 -1.36 0.34 2.43
CA ILE A 70 -0.01 0.30 3.01
C ILE A 70 0.17 1.50 3.93
N ALA A 71 0.76 1.31 5.10
CA ALA A 71 1.10 2.40 6.02
C ALA A 71 2.27 3.23 5.48
N LEU A 72 2.10 4.55 5.42
CA LEU A 72 3.14 5.50 4.97
C LEU A 72 3.99 6.03 6.13
N VAL A 73 3.43 5.98 7.34
CA VAL A 73 4.01 6.46 8.60
C VAL A 73 3.77 5.42 9.68
N ALA A 74 4.44 5.56 10.83
CA ALA A 74 4.09 4.76 12.00
C ALA A 74 2.73 5.20 12.52
N ILE A 75 1.87 4.24 12.86
CA ILE A 75 0.53 4.48 13.39
C ILE A 75 0.37 3.62 14.64
N GLY A 76 0.31 4.28 15.80
CA GLY A 76 0.15 3.62 17.08
C GLY A 76 -1.30 3.17 17.34
N PRO A 77 -1.54 2.26 18.30
CA PRO A 77 -2.88 1.85 18.69
C PRO A 77 -3.76 3.05 19.09
N GLY A 78 -4.98 3.11 18.57
CA GLY A 78 -5.92 4.20 18.79
C GLY A 78 -5.70 5.43 17.91
N GLU A 79 -4.58 5.52 17.18
CA GLU A 79 -4.33 6.63 16.26
C GLU A 79 -5.21 6.56 15.03
N THR A 80 -5.51 7.73 14.47
CA THR A 80 -6.42 7.85 13.33
C THR A 80 -5.75 7.42 12.03
N ILE A 81 -6.42 6.56 11.28
CA ILE A 81 -6.01 6.17 9.94
C ILE A 81 -6.77 7.05 8.93
N VAL A 82 -6.03 7.78 8.10
CA VAL A 82 -6.55 8.74 7.13
C VAL A 82 -6.29 8.24 5.72
N LYS A 83 -7.36 8.19 4.91
CA LYS A 83 -7.30 7.85 3.50
C LYS A 83 -8.18 8.81 2.70
N TYR A 84 -7.63 9.37 1.63
CA TYR A 84 -8.27 10.39 0.79
C TYR A 84 -8.69 11.63 1.60
N GLY A 85 -7.88 12.02 2.58
CA GLY A 85 -8.13 13.17 3.43
C GLY A 85 -9.25 12.97 4.47
N ALA A 86 -9.81 11.76 4.59
CA ALA A 86 -10.85 11.41 5.54
C ALA A 86 -10.40 10.31 6.52
N SER A 87 -10.83 10.44 7.78
CA SER A 87 -10.65 9.35 8.76
C SER A 87 -11.47 8.14 8.34
N ILE A 88 -10.82 6.98 8.22
CA ILE A 88 -11.47 5.72 7.89
C ILE A 88 -11.61 4.79 9.09
N GLY A 89 -10.97 5.13 10.21
CA GLY A 89 -10.85 4.27 11.38
C GLY A 89 -9.73 4.70 12.31
N VAL A 90 -9.50 3.85 13.31
CA VAL A 90 -8.33 3.89 14.19
C VAL A 90 -7.56 2.59 14.11
N ALA A 91 -6.26 2.63 14.33
CA ALA A 91 -5.46 1.43 14.46
C ALA A 91 -5.84 0.69 15.77
N VAL A 92 -5.87 -0.64 15.74
CA VAL A 92 -6.08 -1.45 16.97
C VAL A 92 -4.78 -1.98 17.55
N ASP A 93 -3.75 -2.05 16.73
CA ASP A 93 -2.39 -2.47 17.07
C ASP A 93 -1.40 -1.47 16.48
N ASP A 94 -0.12 -1.62 16.82
CA ASP A 94 0.96 -0.85 16.23
C ASP A 94 1.16 -1.23 14.76
N ILE A 95 1.24 -0.23 13.88
CA ILE A 95 1.42 -0.40 12.43
C ILE A 95 2.65 0.39 12.01
N GLN A 96 3.70 -0.33 11.62
CA GLN A 96 4.93 0.28 11.13
C GLN A 96 4.80 0.71 9.67
N PRO A 97 5.57 1.72 9.22
CA PRO A 97 5.64 2.07 7.80
C PRO A 97 5.95 0.83 6.96
N GLY A 98 5.21 0.64 5.86
CA GLY A 98 5.43 -0.46 4.93
C GLY A 98 4.60 -1.72 5.22
N MET A 99 3.86 -1.73 6.34
CA MET A 99 2.91 -2.80 6.67
C MET A 99 1.57 -2.63 5.97
N SER A 100 0.85 -3.74 5.82
CA SER A 100 -0.52 -3.78 5.31
C SER A 100 -1.50 -3.22 6.33
N VAL A 101 -2.45 -2.40 5.89
CA VAL A 101 -3.55 -1.90 6.72
C VAL A 101 -4.86 -2.54 6.29
N HIS A 102 -5.41 -3.41 7.14
CA HIS A 102 -6.61 -4.19 6.84
C HIS A 102 -7.49 -4.37 8.08
N VAL A 103 -8.61 -5.08 7.97
CA VAL A 103 -9.60 -5.23 9.05
C VAL A 103 -9.07 -5.84 10.34
N HIS A 104 -7.89 -6.47 10.33
CA HIS A 104 -7.27 -7.03 11.54
C HIS A 104 -6.56 -5.96 12.38
N ASN A 105 -6.00 -4.91 11.77
CA ASN A 105 -5.28 -3.82 12.46
C ASN A 105 -5.96 -2.45 12.32
N LEU A 106 -7.08 -2.38 11.59
CA LEU A 106 -7.94 -1.19 11.43
C LEU A 106 -9.33 -1.47 11.99
N LYS A 107 -9.74 -0.68 12.98
CA LYS A 107 -11.14 -0.56 13.40
C LYS A 107 -11.79 0.59 12.65
N SER A 108 -12.62 0.25 11.65
CA SER A 108 -13.30 1.26 10.85
C SER A 108 -14.34 2.03 11.66
N VAL A 109 -14.38 3.35 11.48
CA VAL A 109 -15.50 4.18 11.95
C VAL A 109 -16.65 4.01 10.95
N ARG A 110 -17.32 2.85 10.94
CA ARG A 110 -18.59 2.72 10.19
C ARG A 110 -19.62 3.60 10.87
N GLY A 111 -20.13 4.59 10.12
CA GLY A 111 -21.28 5.44 10.42
C GLY A 111 -21.92 5.25 11.79
N ALA A 112 -21.32 5.84 12.83
CA ALA A 112 -22.13 6.35 13.92
C ALA A 112 -22.84 7.57 13.33
N ALA A 113 -23.95 7.33 12.63
CA ALA A 113 -24.94 8.36 12.40
C ALA A 113 -25.30 8.91 13.78
N ARG A 114 -24.93 10.16 14.03
CA ARG A 114 -25.54 10.98 15.06
C ARG A 114 -26.53 11.89 14.38
#